data_AF-A0A7J7G8F3-F1
#
_entry.id   AF-A0A7J7G8F3-F1
#
_cell.length_a   1.000
_cell.length_b   1.000
_cell.length_c   1.000
_cell.angle_alpha   90.00
_cell.angle_beta   90.00
_cell.angle_gamma   90.00
#
_symmetry.space_group_name_H-M   'P 1'
#
loop_
_entity.id
_entity.type
_entity.pdbx_description
1 polymer ?
#
loop_
_entity_poly.entity_id
_entity_poly.type
_entity_poly.pdbx_seq_one_letter_code
_entity_poly.pdbx_strand_id
1 'polypeptide(L)'
;MASDGETVLKSVVTDKYVRPIQNARLSPDGKGDPIMYLEKATSTPATYHIKCHETKKYWQVKSGSDPWITADADETNESQRSSACTLFRIDSFAATPATTTPAGKTVRLRHDYLQTYVSLCQVGDGYCLRASSKDTSNDSKDVFVCEKVK
;
A
#
# COMPACT_ATOMS: atom_id res chain seq x y z
N MET A 1 -13.26 -7.60 7.22
CA MET A 1 -13.77 -6.22 7.28
C MET A 1 -12.88 -5.45 8.21
N ALA A 2 -12.37 -4.29 7.77
CA ALA A 2 -11.71 -3.35 8.68
C ALA A 2 -12.71 -2.85 9.75
N SER A 3 -12.20 -2.53 10.93
CA SER A 3 -12.98 -2.07 12.09
C SER A 3 -13.10 -0.55 12.13
N ASP A 4 -14.10 -0.04 12.86
CA ASP A 4 -14.35 1.41 13.01
C ASP A 4 -13.07 2.14 13.48
N GLY A 5 -12.73 3.22 12.78
CA GLY A 5 -11.55 4.04 13.06
C GLY A 5 -10.25 3.59 12.37
N GLU A 6 -10.22 2.40 11.75
CA GLU A 6 -9.08 1.99 10.92
C GLU A 6 -8.99 2.83 9.65
N THR A 7 -7.76 3.07 9.17
CA THR A 7 -7.53 3.77 7.90
C THR A 7 -7.27 2.77 6.80
N VAL A 8 -8.05 2.87 5.72
CA VAL A 8 -8.01 1.96 4.56
C VAL A 8 -7.56 2.70 3.31
N LEU A 9 -7.15 1.95 2.28
CA LEU A 9 -6.58 2.48 1.05
C LEU A 9 -7.41 2.12 -0.18
N LYS A 10 -7.72 3.13 -0.99
CA LYS A 10 -8.48 3.03 -2.25
C LYS A 10 -7.65 3.58 -3.41
N SER A 11 -7.70 2.94 -4.58
CA SER A 11 -7.07 3.51 -5.78
C SER A 11 -7.94 4.63 -6.37
N VAL A 12 -7.33 5.75 -6.79
CA VAL A 12 -8.06 6.80 -7.51
C VAL A 12 -8.43 6.41 -8.93
N VAL A 13 -7.71 5.46 -9.53
CA VAL A 13 -7.89 5.07 -10.94
C VAL A 13 -9.11 4.17 -11.09
N THR A 14 -9.24 3.17 -10.23
CA THR A 14 -10.33 2.18 -10.31
C THR A 14 -11.49 2.51 -9.38
N ASP A 15 -11.33 3.49 -8.49
CA ASP A 15 -12.25 3.84 -7.41
C ASP A 15 -12.66 2.61 -6.59
N LYS A 16 -11.69 1.74 -6.27
CA LYS A 16 -11.91 0.48 -5.53
C LYS A 16 -10.78 0.20 -4.53
N TYR A 17 -11.10 -0.62 -3.54
CA TYR A 17 -10.14 -1.07 -2.52
C TYR A 17 -9.21 -2.15 -3.06
N VAL A 18 -7.99 -2.16 -2.54
CA VAL A 18 -7.00 -3.17 -2.87
C VAL A 18 -7.34 -4.49 -2.18
N ARG A 19 -7.23 -5.59 -2.91
CA ARG A 19 -7.48 -6.96 -2.41
C ARG A 19 -6.46 -7.95 -2.94
N PRO A 20 -6.23 -9.08 -2.25
CA PRO A 20 -5.44 -10.18 -2.79
C PRO A 20 -6.17 -10.85 -3.95
N ILE A 21 -5.41 -11.24 -4.96
CA ILE A 21 -5.84 -12.07 -6.08
C ILE A 21 -4.95 -13.31 -6.15
N GLN A 22 -5.08 -14.12 -7.20
CA GLN A 22 -4.25 -15.31 -7.41
C GLN A 22 -2.75 -14.99 -7.32
N ASN A 23 -1.97 -15.94 -6.78
CA ASN A 23 -0.54 -15.80 -6.51
C ASN A 23 -0.19 -14.66 -5.54
N ALA A 24 -1.12 -14.33 -4.62
CA ALA A 24 -0.97 -13.32 -3.57
C ALA A 24 -0.64 -11.90 -4.05
N ARG A 25 -0.76 -11.65 -5.36
CA ARG A 25 -0.68 -10.29 -5.91
C ARG A 25 -1.83 -9.46 -5.38
N LEU A 26 -1.62 -8.17 -5.32
CA LEU A 26 -2.64 -7.22 -4.91
C LEU A 26 -3.21 -6.49 -6.12
N SER A 27 -4.53 -6.37 -6.19
CA SER A 27 -5.23 -5.68 -7.26
C SER A 27 -6.33 -4.77 -6.71
N PRO A 28 -6.49 -3.56 -7.28
CA PRO A 28 -7.61 -2.69 -6.99
C PRO A 28 -8.79 -2.87 -7.97
N ASP A 29 -8.99 -4.04 -8.60
CA ASP A 29 -10.10 -4.25 -9.54
C ASP A 29 -11.32 -4.94 -8.93
N GLY A 30 -11.15 -5.57 -7.77
CA GLY A 30 -12.18 -6.31 -7.06
C GLY A 30 -13.31 -5.44 -6.51
N LYS A 31 -14.50 -6.01 -6.38
CA LYS A 31 -15.61 -5.40 -5.64
C LYS A 31 -15.58 -5.85 -4.18
N GLY A 32 -16.19 -5.05 -3.31
CA GLY A 32 -16.44 -5.36 -1.91
C GLY A 32 -15.70 -4.43 -0.95
N ASP A 33 -15.90 -4.71 0.32
CA ASP A 33 -15.49 -3.84 1.42
C ASP A 33 -13.98 -3.81 1.66
N PRO A 34 -13.47 -2.79 2.36
CA PRO A 34 -12.05 -2.69 2.63
C PRO A 34 -11.57 -3.77 3.60
N ILE A 35 -10.51 -4.45 3.19
CA ILE A 35 -9.83 -5.49 3.98
C ILE A 35 -8.35 -5.17 4.22
N MET A 36 -7.84 -4.08 3.64
CA MET A 36 -6.46 -3.61 3.79
C MET A 36 -6.44 -2.35 4.63
N TYR A 37 -5.70 -2.35 5.73
CA TYR A 37 -5.63 -1.23 6.65
C TYR A 37 -4.19 -0.86 7.02
N LEU A 38 -4.00 0.42 7.35
CA LEU A 38 -2.73 0.98 7.74
C LEU A 38 -2.49 0.78 9.23
N GLU A 39 -1.36 0.20 9.57
CA GLU A 39 -0.84 0.04 10.93
C GLU A 39 0.43 0.88 11.05
N LYS A 40 0.48 1.79 12.03
CA LYS A 40 1.62 2.71 12.16
C LYS A 40 2.87 1.95 12.59
N ALA A 41 3.97 2.15 11.87
CA ALA A 41 5.25 1.54 12.22
C ALA A 41 5.89 2.21 13.44
N THR A 42 6.83 1.50 14.08
CA THR A 42 7.43 1.92 15.34
C THR A 42 8.77 2.65 15.16
N SER A 43 9.59 2.25 14.18
CA SER A 43 10.94 2.80 13.97
C SER A 43 10.96 4.21 13.41
N THR A 44 10.08 4.54 12.46
CA THR A 44 10.25 5.74 11.63
C THR A 44 8.96 6.55 11.49
N PRO A 45 8.98 7.87 11.74
CA PRO A 45 7.83 8.74 11.48
C PRO A 45 7.32 8.63 10.04
N ALA A 46 6.00 8.70 9.87
CA ALA A 46 5.31 8.65 8.57
C ALA A 46 5.46 7.33 7.78
N THR A 47 5.95 6.27 8.42
CA THR A 47 5.96 4.92 7.85
C THR A 47 4.87 4.05 8.47
N TYR A 48 4.33 3.17 7.65
CA TYR A 48 3.20 2.30 8.00
C TYR A 48 3.43 0.92 7.42
N HIS A 49 2.91 -0.07 8.12
CA HIS A 49 2.62 -1.38 7.57
C HIS A 49 1.21 -1.35 6.99
N ILE A 50 0.96 -2.20 5.99
CA ILE A 50 -0.38 -2.38 5.44
C ILE A 50 -0.73 -3.85 5.63
N LYS A 51 -1.81 -4.11 6.36
CA LYS A 51 -2.20 -5.46 6.80
C LYS A 51 -3.52 -5.86 6.19
N CYS A 52 -3.61 -7.12 5.78
CA CYS A 52 -4.86 -7.74 5.39
C CYS A 52 -5.60 -8.24 6.64
N HIS A 53 -6.84 -7.81 6.84
CA HIS A 53 -7.64 -8.22 7.98
C HIS A 53 -8.01 -9.71 7.95
N GLU A 54 -8.22 -10.28 6.76
CA GLU A 54 -8.66 -11.67 6.61
C GLU A 54 -7.51 -12.64 6.84
N THR A 55 -6.36 -12.42 6.18
CA THR A 55 -5.21 -13.33 6.26
C THR A 55 -4.24 -12.98 7.39
N LYS A 56 -4.38 -11.79 8.00
CA LYS A 56 -3.46 -11.21 8.99
C LYS A 56 -2.03 -11.00 8.48
N LYS A 57 -1.81 -11.11 7.18
CA LYS A 57 -0.51 -10.93 6.52
C LYS A 57 -0.29 -9.48 6.10
N TYR A 58 0.99 -9.09 6.02
CA TYR A 58 1.45 -7.75 5.72
C TYR A 58 1.89 -7.59 4.28
N TRP A 59 1.82 -6.36 3.79
CA TRP A 59 2.33 -6.00 2.49
C TRP A 59 3.86 -6.09 2.45
N GLN A 60 4.34 -6.67 1.36
CA GLN A 60 5.75 -6.92 1.12
C GLN A 60 5.99 -6.87 -0.39
N VAL A 61 7.18 -6.45 -0.82
CA VAL A 61 7.64 -6.75 -2.18
C VAL A 61 8.02 -8.22 -2.31
N LYS A 62 7.56 -8.88 -3.37
CA LYS A 62 7.84 -10.31 -3.58
C LYS A 62 9.34 -10.61 -3.62
N SER A 63 10.11 -9.82 -4.38
CA SER A 63 11.58 -9.81 -4.32
C SER A 63 12.16 -8.56 -4.99
N GLY A 64 13.47 -8.32 -4.85
CA GLY A 64 14.15 -7.22 -5.54
C GLY A 64 14.12 -7.33 -7.08
N SER A 65 14.10 -8.55 -7.63
CA SER A 65 14.00 -8.81 -9.07
C SER A 65 12.56 -8.93 -9.59
N ASP A 66 11.60 -9.18 -8.68
CA ASP A 66 10.18 -9.33 -8.99
C ASP A 66 9.36 -8.35 -8.13
N PRO A 67 9.27 -7.06 -8.52
CA PRO A 67 8.84 -5.99 -7.63
C PRO A 67 7.30 -5.91 -7.50
N TRP A 68 6.58 -7.03 -7.62
CA TRP A 68 5.15 -7.07 -7.30
C TRP A 68 4.95 -6.89 -5.80
N ILE A 69 3.89 -6.16 -5.45
CA ILE A 69 3.45 -6.07 -4.07
C ILE A 69 2.50 -7.24 -3.78
N THR A 70 2.76 -7.91 -2.67
CA THR A 70 2.03 -9.08 -2.17
C THR A 70 1.58 -8.82 -0.75
N ALA A 71 0.63 -9.63 -0.24
CA ALA A 71 0.25 -9.64 1.17
C ALA A 71 0.57 -11.00 1.80
N ASP A 72 1.84 -11.40 1.74
CA ASP A 72 2.31 -12.73 2.17
C ASP A 72 3.11 -12.74 3.48
N ALA A 73 3.62 -11.59 3.93
CA ALA A 73 4.48 -11.51 5.11
C ALA A 73 3.70 -11.85 6.38
N ASP A 74 4.19 -12.83 7.15
CA ASP A 74 3.56 -13.25 8.41
C ASP A 74 3.80 -12.25 9.55
N GLU A 75 4.91 -11.52 9.50
CA GLU A 75 5.33 -10.56 10.51
C GLU A 75 5.81 -9.24 9.87
N THR A 76 5.87 -8.19 10.69
CA THR A 76 6.46 -6.91 10.26
C THR A 76 7.98 -7.02 10.23
N ASN A 77 8.58 -6.40 9.22
CA ASN A 77 10.02 -6.19 9.14
C ASN A 77 10.30 -4.72 8.81
N GLU A 78 10.92 -4.03 9.77
CA GLU A 78 11.24 -2.60 9.68
C GLU A 78 12.68 -2.33 9.21
N SER A 79 13.43 -3.37 8.81
CA SER A 79 14.78 -3.20 8.29
C SER A 79 14.79 -2.67 6.86
N GLN A 80 15.27 -1.43 6.69
CA GLN A 80 15.40 -0.77 5.38
C GLN A 80 16.40 -1.43 4.42
N ARG A 81 17.17 -2.42 4.91
CA ARG A 81 18.19 -3.15 4.13
C ARG A 81 17.76 -4.56 3.76
N SER A 82 16.57 -4.99 4.20
CA SER A 82 16.03 -6.32 3.99
C SER A 82 15.06 -6.35 2.82
N SER A 83 15.16 -7.34 1.94
CA SER A 83 14.14 -7.63 0.93
C SER A 83 12.80 -8.05 1.54
N ALA A 84 12.78 -8.48 2.80
CA ALA A 84 11.57 -8.78 3.55
C ALA A 84 10.93 -7.52 4.19
N CYS A 85 11.47 -6.32 3.94
CA CYS A 85 10.93 -5.07 4.47
C CYS A 85 9.44 -4.89 4.14
N THR A 86 8.67 -4.49 5.15
CA THR A 86 7.21 -4.28 5.08
C THR A 86 6.81 -2.82 5.27
N LEU A 87 7.79 -1.91 5.27
CA LEU A 87 7.57 -0.49 5.48
C LEU A 87 7.19 0.22 4.20
N PHE A 88 6.11 0.99 4.29
CA PHE A 88 5.70 1.94 3.27
C PHE A 88 5.67 3.33 3.88
N ARG A 89 6.38 4.26 3.26
CA ARG A 89 6.24 5.68 3.56
C ARG A 89 5.01 6.23 2.87
N ILE A 90 4.23 7.02 3.60
CA ILE A 90 3.04 7.68 3.08
C ILE A 90 3.40 9.14 2.77
N ASP A 91 3.51 9.46 1.48
CA ASP A 91 3.80 10.81 1.01
C ASP A 91 2.46 11.48 0.61
N SER A 92 1.93 12.36 1.45
CA SER A 92 0.64 13.03 1.20
C SER A 92 0.78 14.24 0.29
N PHE A 93 -0.20 14.46 -0.60
CA PHE A 93 -0.21 15.60 -1.52
C PHE A 93 -0.44 16.96 -0.83
N ALA A 94 -1.15 16.97 0.30
CA ALA A 94 -1.34 18.20 1.08
C ALA A 94 -0.10 18.48 1.96
N ALA A 95 0.36 19.73 1.98
CA ALA A 95 1.40 20.24 2.87
C ALA A 95 0.89 20.24 4.32
N THR A 96 0.80 19.04 4.90
CA THR A 96 0.50 18.82 6.30
C THR A 96 1.70 18.15 6.93
N PRO A 97 2.04 18.46 8.19
CA PRO A 97 3.19 17.86 8.84
C PRO A 97 3.07 16.32 8.81
N ALA A 98 4.18 15.66 8.53
CA ALA A 98 4.31 14.20 8.32
C ALA A 98 3.83 13.35 9.52
N THR A 99 3.53 13.99 10.65
CA THR A 99 2.98 13.40 11.86
C THR A 99 1.45 13.21 11.83
N THR A 100 0.78 13.79 10.84
CA THR A 100 -0.69 13.77 10.74
C THR A 100 -1.18 12.48 10.11
N THR A 101 -2.21 11.87 10.69
CA THR A 101 -2.88 10.66 10.21
C THR A 101 -3.20 10.74 8.71
N PRO A 102 -2.98 9.65 7.93
CA PRO A 102 -3.23 9.65 6.49
C PRO A 102 -4.71 9.65 6.12
N ALA A 103 -5.60 9.39 7.07
CA ALA A 103 -7.05 9.42 6.87
C ALA A 103 -7.55 10.74 6.27
N GLY A 104 -8.38 10.65 5.23
CA GLY A 104 -8.95 11.77 4.50
C GLY A 104 -7.99 12.43 3.50
N LYS A 105 -6.85 11.79 3.19
CA LYS A 105 -5.82 12.37 2.31
C LYS A 105 -5.60 11.55 1.05
N THR A 106 -5.26 12.25 -0.02
CA THR A 106 -4.65 11.67 -1.21
C THR A 106 -3.15 11.51 -0.97
N VAL A 107 -2.61 10.33 -1.27
CA VAL A 107 -1.25 9.92 -0.92
C VAL A 107 -0.59 9.13 -2.04
N ARG A 108 0.74 9.08 -2.00
CA ARG A 108 1.56 8.07 -2.69
C ARG A 108 2.19 7.15 -1.66
N LEU A 109 2.33 5.87 -2.02
CA LEU A 109 2.98 4.86 -1.19
C LEU A 109 4.37 4.59 -1.73
N ARG A 110 5.40 4.74 -0.90
CA ARG A 110 6.78 4.44 -1.29
C ARG A 110 7.33 3.30 -0.45
N HIS A 111 7.75 2.22 -1.11
CA HIS A 111 8.34 1.07 -0.44
C HIS A 111 9.72 1.44 0.11
N ASP A 112 9.99 1.17 1.38
CA ASP A 112 11.18 1.71 2.04
C ASP A 112 12.48 0.98 1.65
N TYR A 113 12.48 -0.35 1.48
CA TYR A 113 13.68 -1.03 0.96
C TYR A 113 14.05 -0.64 -0.49
N LEU A 114 13.08 -0.69 -1.43
CA LEU A 114 13.34 -0.38 -2.84
C LEU A 114 13.42 1.12 -3.16
N GLN A 115 12.89 1.97 -2.26
CA GLN A 115 12.74 3.41 -2.46
C GLN A 115 11.92 3.76 -3.72
N THR A 116 11.01 2.88 -4.13
CA THR A 116 10.14 3.05 -5.30
C THR A 116 8.68 3.20 -4.89
N TYR A 117 7.92 3.99 -5.64
CA TYR A 117 6.49 4.13 -5.50
C TYR A 117 5.74 2.88 -5.95
N VAL A 118 4.71 2.53 -5.17
CA VAL A 118 3.72 1.51 -5.55
C VAL A 118 2.80 2.13 -6.59
N SER A 119 2.65 1.47 -7.72
CA SER A 119 1.74 1.88 -8.77
C SER A 119 0.96 0.71 -9.36
N LEU A 120 -0.16 1.03 -9.99
CA LEU A 120 -0.95 0.10 -10.78
C LEU A 120 -0.18 -0.25 -12.06
N CYS A 121 0.14 -1.53 -12.23
CA CYS A 121 0.72 -2.09 -13.44
C CYS A 121 -0.33 -2.95 -14.14
N GLN A 122 -0.57 -2.69 -15.42
CA GLN A 122 -1.58 -3.40 -16.19
C GLN A 122 -1.11 -4.84 -16.47
N VAL A 123 -1.98 -5.81 -16.17
CA VAL A 123 -1.76 -7.23 -16.37
C VAL A 123 -3.03 -7.80 -17.00
N GLY A 124 -3.00 -8.06 -18.30
CA GLY A 124 -4.19 -8.40 -19.07
C GLY A 124 -5.22 -7.26 -19.02
N ASP A 125 -6.46 -7.60 -18.69
CA ASP A 125 -7.59 -6.67 -18.61
C ASP A 125 -7.72 -5.95 -17.25
N GLY A 126 -6.78 -6.17 -16.32
CA GLY A 126 -6.78 -5.58 -14.99
C GLY A 126 -5.44 -4.98 -14.57
N TYR A 127 -5.36 -4.59 -13.31
CA TYR A 127 -4.22 -3.98 -12.64
C TYR A 127 -3.74 -4.81 -11.45
N CYS A 128 -2.42 -4.87 -11.29
CA CYS A 128 -1.75 -5.40 -10.12
C CYS A 128 -0.81 -4.33 -9.53
N LEU A 129 -0.62 -4.34 -8.22
CA LEU A 129 0.29 -3.41 -7.55
C LEU A 129 1.74 -3.84 -7.73
N ARG A 130 2.56 -2.88 -8.13
CA ARG A 130 3.99 -3.06 -8.38
C ARG A 130 4.78 -1.87 -7.83
N ALA A 131 5.93 -2.13 -7.23
CA ALA A 131 6.94 -1.13 -6.93
C ALA A 131 7.67 -0.77 -8.23
N SER A 132 7.23 0.29 -8.91
CA SER A 132 7.55 0.48 -10.34
C SER A 132 8.67 1.48 -10.61
N SER A 133 8.70 2.61 -9.91
CA SER A 133 9.64 3.71 -10.20
C SER A 133 10.01 4.48 -8.95
N LYS A 134 11.19 5.10 -8.94
CA LYS A 134 11.60 6.07 -7.89
C LYS A 134 10.94 7.44 -8.10
N ASP A 135 10.53 7.72 -9.33
CA ASP A 135 9.92 8.98 -9.73
C ASP A 135 8.40 8.83 -9.83
N THR A 136 7.69 9.93 -9.59
CA THR A 136 6.24 9.98 -9.69
C THR A 136 5.78 10.19 -11.13
N SER A 137 4.64 9.61 -11.50
CA SER A 137 4.01 9.81 -12.81
C SER A 137 2.79 10.73 -12.71
N ASN A 138 2.42 11.34 -13.83
CA ASN A 138 1.19 12.15 -13.97
C ASN A 138 -0.02 11.32 -14.43
N ASP A 139 0.12 9.99 -14.53
CA ASP A 139 -0.98 9.08 -14.93
C ASP A 139 -1.86 8.62 -13.74
N SER A 140 -1.59 9.13 -12.54
CA SER A 140 -2.29 8.83 -11.28
C SER A 140 -2.26 7.36 -10.84
N LYS A 141 -1.49 6.49 -11.51
CA LYS A 141 -1.43 5.06 -11.16
C LYS A 141 -0.70 4.79 -9.85
N ASP A 142 0.07 5.74 -9.35
CA ASP A 142 0.77 5.72 -8.07
C ASP A 142 0.01 6.44 -6.95
N VAL A 143 -1.24 6.86 -7.21
CA VAL A 143 -2.05 7.69 -6.32
C VAL A 143 -3.17 6.89 -5.66
N PHE A 144 -3.33 7.10 -4.36
CA PHE A 144 -4.34 6.44 -3.54
C PHE A 144 -5.03 7.44 -2.62
N VAL A 145 -6.23 7.09 -2.18
CA VAL A 145 -6.97 7.81 -1.14
C VAL A 145 -6.96 6.96 0.12
N CYS A 146 -6.55 7.56 1.22
CA CYS A 146 -6.68 6.99 2.54
C CYS A 146 -7.96 7.53 3.19
N GLU A 147 -8.80 6.66 3.73
CA GLU A 147 -10.04 7.05 4.39
C GLU A 147 -10.25 6.27 5.69
N LYS A 148 -11.01 6.85 6.62
CA LYS A 148 -11.39 6.16 7.85
C LYS A 148 -12.66 5.36 7.61
N VAL A 149 -12.63 4.10 8.03
CA VAL A 149 -13.85 3.30 8.13
C VAL A 149 -14.71 3.90 9.24
N LYS A 150 -15.96 4.17 8.90
CA LYS A 150 -16.98 4.74 9.79
C LYS A 150 -17.73 3.65 10.51
#